data_AF-A0A5D0R3W4-F1
#
_entry.id   AF-A0A5D0R3W4-F1
#
_cell.length_a   1.000
_cell.length_b   1.000
_cell.length_c   1.000
_cell.angle_alpha   90.00
_cell.angle_beta   90.00
_cell.angle_gamma   90.00
#
_symmetry.space_group_name_H-M   'P 1'
#
loop_
_entity.id
_entity.type
_entity.pdbx_description
1 polymer ?
#
loop_
_entity_poly.entity_id
_entity_poly.type
_entity_poly.pdbx_seq_one_letter_code
_entity_poly.pdbx_strand_id
1 'polypeptide(L)'
;MNPEKTCSICQTAVAGNYCSHCGQKYSEKKTHTLTLLVDLVTNFFSMERSGFATILKVLKNPKSIVNNYHNGFRKYHASPGQILVYGIAVVALHVAFVTDEILGIELKLDNLAVQYAFWIFLYPFFISISYISFFRVEKSFSKHLVSLIYIATSLFIAITVVNDIIISIWGDILGGYGFVLFVALIFFWNSRVFTTRKKPIFILLNALLQIAIFAGIVALIVNNIEYFSTN
;
A
#
# COMPACT_ATOMS: atom_id res chain seq x y z
N MET A 1 -28.32 -7.03 -26.10
CA MET A 1 -28.58 -7.30 -24.67
C MET A 1 -27.23 -7.40 -23.97
N ASN A 2 -26.92 -6.47 -23.07
CA ASN A 2 -25.64 -6.39 -22.36
C ASN A 2 -25.72 -7.31 -21.13
N PRO A 3 -24.74 -8.18 -20.82
CA PRO A 3 -24.80 -9.04 -19.63
C PRO A 3 -25.07 -8.20 -18.37
N GLU A 4 -26.03 -8.61 -17.56
CA GLU A 4 -26.31 -7.98 -16.27
C GLU A 4 -25.05 -7.99 -15.41
N LYS A 5 -24.44 -6.81 -15.24
CA LYS A 5 -23.24 -6.65 -14.41
C LYS A 5 -23.69 -6.56 -12.95
N THR A 6 -23.21 -7.44 -12.09
CA THR A 6 -23.54 -7.42 -10.65
C THR A 6 -22.58 -6.54 -9.86
N CYS A 7 -23.10 -5.73 -8.94
CA CYS A 7 -22.31 -4.90 -8.02
C CYS A 7 -21.42 -5.77 -7.12
N SER A 8 -20.14 -5.41 -6.95
CA SER A 8 -19.22 -6.21 -6.15
C SER A 8 -19.39 -6.06 -4.63
N ILE A 9 -20.26 -5.14 -4.19
CA ILE A 9 -20.52 -4.84 -2.78
C ILE A 9 -21.87 -5.39 -2.32
N CYS A 10 -22.96 -5.00 -3.00
CA CYS A 10 -24.32 -5.37 -2.60
C CYS A 10 -24.97 -6.41 -3.53
N GLN A 11 -24.22 -6.93 -4.50
CA GLN A 11 -24.63 -8.03 -5.40
C GLN A 11 -25.86 -7.75 -6.28
N THR A 12 -26.39 -6.53 -6.27
CA THR A 12 -27.51 -6.10 -7.11
C THR A 12 -27.05 -5.88 -8.55
N ALA A 13 -27.94 -6.08 -9.52
CA ALA A 13 -27.68 -5.75 -10.93
C ALA A 13 -27.42 -4.24 -11.09
N VAL A 14 -26.40 -3.89 -11.87
CA VAL A 14 -25.97 -2.53 -12.16
C VAL A 14 -26.40 -2.18 -13.59
N ALA A 15 -27.44 -1.37 -13.69
CA ALA A 15 -27.85 -0.75 -14.95
C ALA A 15 -27.10 0.59 -15.11
N GLY A 16 -26.01 0.60 -15.90
CA GLY A 16 -25.23 1.81 -16.20
C GLY A 16 -23.88 1.91 -15.47
N ASN A 17 -23.45 3.15 -15.15
CA ASN A 17 -22.14 3.44 -14.56
C ASN A 17 -22.14 3.48 -13.02
N TYR A 18 -23.31 3.46 -12.37
CA TYR A 18 -23.44 3.55 -10.92
C TYR A 18 -24.45 2.53 -10.42
N CYS A 19 -24.16 1.89 -9.28
CA CYS A 19 -25.11 1.03 -8.59
C CYS A 19 -26.18 1.88 -7.90
N SER A 20 -27.46 1.63 -8.23
CA SER A 20 -28.60 2.34 -7.63
C SER A 20 -28.78 2.06 -6.14
N HIS A 21 -28.28 0.92 -5.64
CA HIS A 21 -28.48 0.51 -4.25
C HIS A 21 -27.36 0.99 -3.31
N CYS A 22 -26.10 1.02 -3.75
CA CYS A 22 -24.97 1.38 -2.88
C CYS A 22 -24.09 2.52 -3.39
N GLY A 23 -24.39 3.07 -4.58
CA GLY A 23 -23.64 4.19 -5.16
C GLY A 23 -22.28 3.83 -5.77
N GLN A 24 -21.87 2.55 -5.76
CA GLN A 24 -20.59 2.12 -6.36
C GLN A 24 -20.55 2.48 -7.84
N LYS A 25 -19.49 3.18 -8.27
CA LYS A 25 -19.25 3.47 -9.69
C LYS A 25 -18.55 2.29 -10.35
N TYR A 26 -19.07 1.87 -11.49
CA TYR A 26 -18.44 0.89 -12.37
C TYR A 26 -17.93 1.57 -13.65
N SER A 27 -16.80 1.10 -14.15
CA SER A 27 -16.21 1.52 -15.43
C SER A 27 -15.80 0.28 -16.20
N GLU A 28 -16.17 0.19 -17.48
CA GLU A 28 -15.78 -0.92 -18.36
C GLU A 28 -14.27 -1.02 -18.55
N LYS A 29 -13.57 0.12 -18.44
CA LYS A 29 -12.12 0.17 -18.54
C LYS A 29 -11.48 -0.21 -17.20
N LYS A 30 -10.68 -1.28 -17.21
CA LYS A 30 -9.74 -1.62 -16.13
C LYS A 30 -8.80 -0.45 -15.85
N THR A 31 -8.32 -0.34 -14.62
CA THR A 31 -7.38 0.74 -14.24
C THR A 31 -6.04 0.57 -14.93
N HIS A 32 -5.57 1.63 -15.58
CA HIS A 32 -4.19 1.77 -16.07
C HIS A 32 -3.48 2.90 -15.31
N THR A 33 -2.15 2.97 -15.40
CA THR A 33 -1.30 3.84 -14.57
C THR A 33 -1.70 5.31 -14.65
N LEU A 34 -2.02 5.82 -15.84
CA LEU A 34 -2.46 7.21 -16.01
C LEU A 34 -3.75 7.51 -15.23
N THR A 35 -4.67 6.55 -15.15
CA THR A 35 -5.89 6.75 -14.38
C THR A 35 -5.62 6.91 -12.89
N LEU A 36 -4.58 6.24 -12.37
CA LEU A 36 -4.20 6.36 -10.96
C LEU A 36 -3.64 7.75 -10.64
N LEU A 37 -2.86 8.33 -11.56
CA LEU A 37 -2.36 9.69 -11.43
C LEU A 37 -3.50 10.72 -11.44
N VAL A 38 -4.46 10.56 -12.35
CA VAL A 38 -5.66 11.40 -12.42
C VAL A 38 -6.50 11.25 -11.14
N ASP A 39 -6.70 10.02 -10.67
CA ASP A 39 -7.42 9.76 -9.42
C ASP A 39 -6.69 10.39 -8.21
N LEU A 40 -5.35 10.42 -8.19
CA LEU A 40 -4.58 11.04 -7.12
C LEU A 40 -4.80 12.57 -7.06
N VAL A 41 -4.74 13.26 -8.21
CA VAL A 41 -4.93 14.71 -8.29
C VAL A 41 -6.39 15.10 -8.00
N THR A 42 -7.34 14.39 -8.60
CA THR A 42 -8.77 14.71 -8.44
C THR A 42 -9.29 14.45 -7.04
N ASN A 43 -8.78 13.41 -6.36
CA ASN A 43 -9.25 13.07 -5.03
C ASN A 43 -8.53 13.81 -3.89
N PHE A 44 -7.41 14.49 -4.16
CA PHE A 44 -6.76 15.37 -3.17
C PHE A 44 -7.72 16.45 -2.66
N PHE A 45 -8.66 16.90 -3.49
CA PHE A 45 -9.68 17.90 -3.14
C PHE A 45 -11.00 17.31 -2.63
N SER A 46 -11.17 15.99 -2.61
CA SER A 46 -12.38 15.30 -2.13
C SER A 46 -12.06 14.36 -0.96
N MET A 47 -11.86 14.94 0.22
CA MET A 47 -11.63 14.20 1.46
C MET A 47 -12.96 13.61 1.97
N GLU A 48 -13.25 12.35 1.64
CA GLU A 48 -14.49 11.67 2.03
C GLU A 48 -14.36 10.90 3.38
N ARG A 49 -15.49 10.68 4.06
CA ARG A 49 -15.60 9.94 5.34
C ARG A 49 -15.16 8.47 5.30
N SER A 50 -14.82 7.90 4.13
CA SER A 50 -14.63 6.45 3.92
C SER A 50 -13.17 5.96 4.09
N GLY A 51 -12.22 6.86 4.35
CA GLY A 51 -10.77 6.56 4.44
C GLY A 51 -10.39 5.51 5.46
N PHE A 52 -10.69 5.75 6.75
CA PHE A 52 -10.39 4.82 7.84
C PHE A 52 -11.06 3.45 7.66
N ALA A 53 -12.31 3.43 7.22
CA ALA A 53 -13.03 2.19 6.93
C ALA A 53 -12.34 1.38 5.81
N THR A 54 -11.77 2.07 4.82
CA THR A 54 -11.00 1.44 3.75
C THR A 54 -9.69 0.86 4.26
N ILE A 55 -8.93 1.60 5.10
CA ILE A 55 -7.70 1.12 5.75
C ILE A 55 -7.98 -0.18 6.52
N LEU A 56 -8.99 -0.19 7.39
CA LEU A 56 -9.37 -1.39 8.15
C LEU A 56 -9.76 -2.56 7.25
N LYS A 57 -10.48 -2.31 6.15
CA LYS A 57 -10.83 -3.34 5.17
C LYS A 57 -9.62 -3.86 4.40
N VAL A 58 -8.63 -3.02 4.09
CA VAL A 58 -7.35 -3.44 3.48
C VAL A 58 -6.59 -4.35 4.45
N LEU A 59 -6.51 -4.00 5.73
CA LEU A 59 -5.83 -4.82 6.74
C LEU A 59 -6.54 -6.18 6.94
N LYS A 60 -7.87 -6.22 6.87
CA LYS A 60 -8.62 -7.47 7.03
C LYS A 60 -8.62 -8.35 5.78
N ASN A 61 -8.93 -7.77 4.61
CA ASN A 61 -9.13 -8.48 3.34
C ASN A 61 -8.58 -7.68 2.15
N PRO A 62 -7.23 -7.59 2.00
CA PRO A 62 -6.61 -6.75 0.99
C PRO A 62 -6.97 -7.19 -0.44
N LYS A 63 -7.10 -8.51 -0.66
CA LYS A 63 -7.39 -9.09 -1.98
C LYS A 63 -8.69 -8.56 -2.57
N SER A 64 -9.75 -8.43 -1.76
CA SER A 64 -11.04 -7.91 -2.23
C SER A 64 -10.94 -6.45 -2.63
N ILE A 65 -10.29 -5.60 -1.82
CA ILE A 65 -10.17 -4.16 -2.08
C ILE A 65 -9.34 -3.90 -3.33
N VAL A 66 -8.18 -4.55 -3.45
CA VAL A 66 -7.28 -4.41 -4.60
C VAL A 66 -7.97 -4.89 -5.88
N ASN A 67 -8.62 -6.05 -5.85
CA ASN A 67 -9.32 -6.58 -7.04
C ASN A 67 -10.50 -5.68 -7.43
N ASN A 68 -11.28 -5.16 -6.49
CA ASN A 68 -12.38 -4.25 -6.78
C ASN A 68 -11.86 -3.00 -7.50
N TYR A 69 -10.85 -2.34 -6.92
CA TYR A 69 -10.30 -1.13 -7.52
C TYR A 69 -9.68 -1.39 -8.90
N HIS A 70 -8.85 -2.44 -9.01
CA HIS A 70 -8.18 -2.81 -10.25
C HIS A 70 -9.15 -3.12 -11.39
N ASN A 71 -10.28 -3.77 -11.06
CA ASN A 71 -11.33 -4.09 -12.03
C ASN A 71 -12.29 -2.92 -12.31
N GLY A 72 -12.00 -1.71 -11.82
CA GLY A 72 -12.75 -0.50 -12.15
C GLY A 72 -13.95 -0.21 -11.25
N PHE A 73 -14.12 -0.95 -10.16
CA PHE A 73 -15.15 -0.66 -9.15
C PHE A 73 -14.65 0.42 -8.18
N ARG A 74 -15.21 1.63 -8.26
CA ARG A 74 -14.73 2.84 -7.55
C ARG A 74 -15.83 3.52 -6.73
N LYS A 75 -15.44 4.55 -5.97
CA LYS A 75 -16.32 5.43 -5.17
C LYS A 75 -17.10 4.78 -4.03
N TYR A 76 -16.81 3.51 -3.72
CA TYR A 76 -17.31 2.86 -2.50
C TYR A 76 -16.21 2.74 -1.43
N HIS A 77 -14.99 2.44 -1.85
CA HIS A 77 -13.78 2.54 -1.04
C HIS A 77 -12.98 3.75 -1.48
N ALA A 78 -12.26 4.35 -0.53
CA ALA A 78 -11.29 5.39 -0.82
C ALA A 78 -10.26 4.85 -1.83
N SER A 79 -9.87 5.68 -2.80
CA SER A 79 -8.91 5.31 -3.83
C SER A 79 -7.50 5.10 -3.24
N PRO A 80 -6.58 4.39 -3.94
CA PRO A 80 -5.21 4.24 -3.48
C PRO A 80 -4.55 5.61 -3.27
N GLY A 81 -4.84 6.58 -4.14
CA GLY A 81 -4.33 7.95 -4.02
C GLY A 81 -4.83 8.65 -2.74
N GLN A 82 -6.11 8.48 -2.36
CA GLN A 82 -6.62 9.03 -1.10
C GLN A 82 -5.93 8.40 0.11
N ILE A 83 -5.71 7.08 0.10
CA ILE A 83 -4.98 6.41 1.17
C ILE A 83 -3.55 6.94 1.25
N LEU A 84 -2.86 7.12 0.11
CA LEU A 84 -1.52 7.72 0.07
C LEU A 84 -1.48 9.13 0.68
N VAL A 85 -2.45 9.98 0.37
CA VAL A 85 -2.58 11.32 0.97
C VAL A 85 -2.72 11.23 2.49
N TYR A 86 -3.51 10.29 3.01
CA TYR A 86 -3.56 10.05 4.46
C TYR A 86 -2.21 9.60 5.03
N GLY A 87 -1.47 8.75 4.31
CA GLY A 87 -0.13 8.34 4.70
C GLY A 87 0.85 9.51 4.81
N ILE A 88 0.86 10.39 3.81
CA ILE A 88 1.68 11.62 3.81
C ILE A 88 1.30 12.51 5.00
N ALA A 89 0.01 12.70 5.25
CA ALA A 89 -0.47 13.47 6.40
C ALA A 89 -0.03 12.86 7.74
N VAL A 90 -0.05 11.52 7.87
CA VAL A 90 0.43 10.84 9.08
C VAL A 90 1.94 11.01 9.25
N VAL A 91 2.75 10.91 8.19
CA VAL A 91 4.19 11.21 8.27
C VAL A 91 4.41 12.65 8.75
N ALA A 92 3.68 13.61 8.19
CA ALA A 92 3.80 15.02 8.55
C ALA A 92 3.48 15.26 10.03
N LEU A 93 2.40 14.65 10.55
CA LEU A 93 2.03 14.75 11.96
C LEU A 93 3.04 14.07 12.87
N HIS A 94 3.52 12.89 12.50
CA HIS A 94 4.54 12.15 13.24
C HIS A 94 5.81 12.98 13.42
N VAL A 95 6.36 13.51 12.32
CA VAL A 95 7.58 14.33 12.34
C VAL A 95 7.37 15.66 13.09
N ALA A 96 6.18 16.25 13.01
CA ALA A 96 5.89 17.52 13.67
C ALA A 96 5.72 17.39 15.20
N PHE A 97 5.23 16.25 15.71
CA PHE A 97 4.78 16.13 17.10
C PHE A 97 5.43 15.00 17.91
N VAL A 98 6.12 14.04 17.27
CA VAL A 98 6.63 12.83 17.95
C VAL A 98 8.14 12.74 17.88
N THR A 99 8.71 12.51 16.69
CA THR A 99 10.15 12.34 16.47
C THR A 99 10.50 12.56 14.99
N ASP A 100 11.74 12.92 14.69
CA ASP A 100 12.28 13.03 13.33
C ASP A 100 12.62 11.66 12.69
N GLU A 101 12.54 10.58 13.47
CA GLU A 101 12.75 9.22 13.00
C GLU A 101 11.48 8.54 12.48
N ILE A 102 11.46 8.10 11.23
CA ILE A 102 10.32 7.34 10.70
C ILE A 102 10.55 5.85 10.90
N LEU A 103 9.76 5.23 11.79
CA LEU A 103 9.88 3.80 12.13
C LEU A 103 11.29 3.41 12.60
N GLY A 104 11.95 4.31 13.34
CA GLY A 104 13.30 4.13 13.87
C GLY A 104 14.43 4.35 12.85
N ILE A 105 14.13 5.04 11.75
CA ILE A 105 15.12 5.45 10.74
C ILE A 105 15.21 6.98 10.73
N GLU A 106 16.38 7.50 11.07
CA GLU A 106 16.71 8.92 10.94
C GLU A 106 16.89 9.29 9.47
N LEU A 107 16.13 10.27 8.98
CA LEU A 107 16.27 10.84 7.64
C LEU A 107 16.77 12.28 7.76
N LYS A 108 18.05 12.51 7.45
CA LYS A 108 18.67 13.85 7.45
C LYS A 108 18.25 14.67 6.24
N LEU A 109 17.00 15.08 6.20
CA LEU A 109 16.39 15.93 5.17
C LEU A 109 15.49 16.96 5.84
N ASP A 110 15.17 18.05 5.14
CA ASP A 110 14.19 19.01 5.61
C ASP A 110 12.82 18.35 5.84
N ASN A 111 12.10 18.75 6.90
CA ASN A 111 10.82 18.15 7.32
C ASN A 111 9.78 18.01 6.19
N LEU A 112 9.76 18.94 5.24
CA LEU A 112 8.83 18.91 4.10
C LEU A 112 9.25 17.89 3.03
N ALA A 113 10.56 17.69 2.84
CA ALA A 113 11.09 16.69 1.93
C ALA A 113 10.94 15.27 2.49
N VAL A 114 11.15 15.10 3.80
CA VAL A 114 11.00 13.81 4.51
C VAL A 114 9.64 13.15 4.24
N GLN A 115 8.56 13.93 4.25
CA GLN A 115 7.18 13.45 4.07
C GLN A 115 6.96 12.70 2.74
N TYR A 116 7.59 13.18 1.66
CA TYR A 116 7.45 12.59 0.34
C TYR A 116 8.59 11.62 0.03
N ALA A 117 9.81 11.90 0.51
CA ALA A 117 11.01 11.11 0.25
C ALA A 117 10.83 9.65 0.69
N PHE A 118 10.24 9.43 1.87
CA PHE A 118 9.96 8.09 2.39
C PHE A 118 9.16 7.23 1.38
N TRP A 119 8.09 7.80 0.83
CA TRP A 119 7.22 7.09 -0.13
C TRP A 119 7.85 6.94 -1.51
N ILE A 120 8.47 8.02 -2.02
CA ILE A 120 9.10 8.05 -3.34
C ILE A 120 10.23 7.01 -3.43
N PHE A 121 11.01 6.86 -2.36
CA PHE A 121 12.10 5.89 -2.33
C PHE A 121 11.60 4.45 -2.17
N LEU A 122 10.65 4.20 -1.28
CA LEU A 122 10.25 2.83 -0.94
C LEU A 122 9.33 2.18 -1.97
N TYR A 123 8.39 2.92 -2.57
CA TYR A 123 7.43 2.31 -3.49
C TYR A 123 8.06 1.63 -4.71
N PRO A 124 8.99 2.25 -5.44
CA PRO A 124 9.64 1.61 -6.59
C PRO A 124 10.27 0.27 -6.22
N PHE A 125 10.91 0.18 -5.04
CA PHE A 125 11.50 -1.06 -4.54
C PHE A 125 10.43 -2.13 -4.30
N PHE A 126 9.40 -1.82 -3.51
CA PHE A 126 8.36 -2.80 -3.22
C PHE A 126 7.60 -3.25 -4.47
N ILE A 127 7.33 -2.33 -5.40
CA ILE A 127 6.64 -2.63 -6.66
C ILE A 127 7.47 -3.57 -7.51
N SER A 128 8.76 -3.30 -7.64
CA SER A 128 9.68 -4.15 -8.40
C SER A 128 9.76 -5.55 -7.80
N ILE A 129 9.92 -5.66 -6.48
CA ILE A 129 9.98 -6.94 -5.78
C ILE A 129 8.66 -7.72 -5.95
N SER A 130 7.52 -7.04 -5.78
CA SER A 130 6.22 -7.68 -5.99
C SER A 130 6.04 -8.14 -7.43
N TYR A 131 6.42 -7.32 -8.41
CA TYR A 131 6.28 -7.64 -9.83
C TYR A 131 7.16 -8.85 -10.19
N ILE A 132 8.43 -8.85 -9.78
CA ILE A 132 9.35 -9.98 -9.98
C ILE A 132 8.85 -11.24 -9.29
N SER A 133 8.34 -11.15 -8.05
CA SER A 133 7.88 -12.33 -7.30
C SER A 133 6.65 -13.00 -7.93
N PHE A 134 5.80 -12.22 -8.60
CA PHE A 134 4.51 -12.69 -9.09
C PHE A 134 4.33 -12.54 -10.61
N PHE A 135 5.40 -12.29 -11.38
CA PHE A 135 5.29 -12.05 -12.83
C PHE A 135 4.63 -13.20 -13.61
N ARG A 136 4.73 -14.42 -13.09
CA ARG A 136 4.09 -15.62 -13.67
C ARG A 136 2.60 -15.74 -13.31
N VAL A 137 2.15 -15.03 -12.28
CA VAL A 137 0.77 -15.09 -11.77
C VAL A 137 -0.05 -13.89 -12.26
N GLU A 138 0.53 -12.70 -12.20
CA GLU A 138 -0.09 -11.46 -12.64
C GLU A 138 0.91 -10.63 -13.43
N LYS A 139 0.54 -10.25 -14.65
CA LYS A 139 1.40 -9.41 -15.52
C LYS A 139 0.99 -7.94 -15.47
N SER A 140 -0.16 -7.62 -14.88
CA SER A 140 -0.64 -6.25 -14.82
C SER A 140 0.13 -5.42 -13.80
N PHE A 141 1.04 -4.56 -14.29
CA PHE A 141 1.76 -3.60 -13.46
C PHE A 141 0.83 -2.72 -12.61
N SER A 142 -0.31 -2.29 -13.17
CA SER A 142 -1.25 -1.44 -12.45
C SER A 142 -1.85 -2.13 -11.22
N LYS A 143 -1.98 -3.47 -11.23
CA LYS A 143 -2.45 -4.22 -10.06
C LYS A 143 -1.39 -4.28 -8.96
N HIS A 144 -0.11 -4.44 -9.31
CA HIS A 144 1.00 -4.37 -8.35
C HIS A 144 1.09 -3.00 -7.70
N LEU A 145 1.01 -1.94 -8.51
CA LEU A 145 0.97 -0.56 -8.05
C LEU A 145 -0.21 -0.30 -7.10
N VAL A 146 -1.44 -0.66 -7.50
CA VAL A 146 -2.64 -0.51 -6.65
C VAL A 146 -2.51 -1.31 -5.35
N SER A 147 -2.02 -2.55 -5.43
CA SER A 147 -1.82 -3.43 -4.26
C SER A 147 -0.91 -2.77 -3.24
N LEU A 148 0.25 -2.31 -3.67
CA LEU A 148 1.27 -1.79 -2.76
C LEU A 148 0.94 -0.41 -2.21
N ILE A 149 0.30 0.46 -2.99
CA ILE A 149 -0.18 1.73 -2.44
C ILE A 149 -1.19 1.46 -1.32
N TYR A 150 -2.20 0.60 -1.54
CA TYR A 150 -3.15 0.28 -0.48
C TYR A 150 -2.48 -0.36 0.73
N ILE A 151 -1.69 -1.41 0.53
CA ILE A 151 -1.13 -2.22 1.61
C ILE A 151 -0.08 -1.44 2.40
N ALA A 152 0.93 -0.90 1.73
CA ALA A 152 2.04 -0.24 2.41
C ALA A 152 1.55 1.01 3.14
N THR A 153 0.68 1.83 2.54
CA THR A 153 0.16 3.00 3.26
C THR A 153 -0.76 2.63 4.42
N SER A 154 -1.66 1.66 4.24
CA SER A 154 -2.57 1.27 5.32
C SER A 154 -1.81 0.68 6.51
N LEU A 155 -0.78 -0.14 6.25
CA LEU A 155 0.09 -0.69 7.29
C LEU A 155 0.94 0.40 7.94
N PHE A 156 1.51 1.32 7.15
CA PHE A 156 2.28 2.43 7.68
C PHE A 156 1.45 3.27 8.65
N ILE A 157 0.25 3.71 8.22
CA ILE A 157 -0.66 4.48 9.08
C ILE A 157 -0.94 3.71 10.38
N ALA A 158 -1.27 2.42 10.28
CA ALA A 158 -1.60 1.63 11.47
C ALA A 158 -0.40 1.45 12.41
N ILE A 159 0.78 1.14 11.88
CA ILE A 159 1.99 0.90 12.68
C ILE A 159 2.50 2.20 13.29
N THR A 160 2.61 3.28 12.51
CA THR A 160 3.08 4.57 13.00
C THR A 160 2.18 5.11 14.10
N VAL A 161 0.85 5.12 13.91
CA VAL A 161 -0.06 5.60 14.95
C VAL A 161 0.06 4.77 16.24
N VAL A 162 0.20 3.45 16.13
CA VAL A 162 0.40 2.58 17.31
C VAL A 162 1.76 2.86 17.95
N ASN A 163 2.82 3.03 17.16
CA ASN A 163 4.16 3.34 17.64
C ASN A 163 4.20 4.70 18.36
N ASP A 164 3.53 5.72 17.84
CA ASP A 164 3.48 7.06 18.43
C ASP A 164 2.82 7.03 19.81
N ILE A 165 1.76 6.23 19.96
CA ILE A 165 1.12 5.99 21.26
C ILE A 165 2.08 5.28 22.20
N ILE A 166 2.82 4.28 21.72
CA ILE A 166 3.80 3.55 22.53
C ILE A 166 4.93 4.49 22.98
N ILE A 167 5.48 5.29 22.07
CA ILE A 167 6.54 6.28 22.36
C ILE A 167 6.07 7.27 23.42
N SER A 168 4.84 7.77 23.31
CA SER A 168 4.30 8.72 24.27
C SER A 168 4.16 8.17 25.70
N ILE A 169 4.03 6.84 25.87
CA ILE A 169 3.79 6.22 27.19
C ILE A 169 5.08 5.59 27.74
N TRP A 170 5.86 4.93 26.89
CA TRP A 170 7.00 4.10 27.30
C TRP A 170 8.33 4.49 26.64
N GLY A 171 8.35 5.53 25.80
CA GLY A 171 9.51 5.88 24.97
C GLY A 171 9.67 4.94 23.77
N ASP A 172 10.74 5.14 22.99
CA ASP A 172 10.99 4.34 21.80
C ASP A 172 11.56 2.96 22.15
N ILE A 173 10.67 1.96 22.15
CA ILE A 173 11.02 0.55 22.37
C ILE A 173 11.31 -0.17 21.04
N LEU A 174 10.66 0.26 19.96
CA LEU A 174 10.73 -0.46 18.68
C LEU A 174 12.01 -0.10 17.92
N GLY A 175 12.45 1.15 17.97
CA GLY A 175 13.60 1.63 17.19
C GLY A 175 13.57 1.12 15.75
N GLY A 176 14.74 0.75 15.22
CA GLY A 176 14.86 0.22 13.85
C GLY A 176 14.12 -1.10 13.58
N TYR A 177 13.67 -1.84 14.62
CA TYR A 177 12.84 -3.03 14.41
C TYR A 177 11.45 -2.68 13.88
N GLY A 178 10.98 -1.45 14.08
CA GLY A 178 9.74 -0.94 13.51
C GLY A 178 9.73 -1.03 11.98
N PHE A 179 10.82 -0.61 11.33
CA PHE A 179 10.96 -0.72 9.88
C PHE A 179 11.00 -2.16 9.38
N VAL A 180 11.72 -3.05 10.07
CA VAL A 180 11.79 -4.48 9.71
C VAL A 180 10.40 -5.13 9.79
N LEU A 181 9.66 -4.85 10.87
CA LEU A 181 8.28 -5.31 11.03
C LEU A 181 7.37 -4.79 9.91
N PHE A 182 7.49 -3.51 9.56
CA PHE A 182 6.73 -2.89 8.48
C PHE A 182 6.97 -3.59 7.14
N VAL A 183 8.23 -3.82 6.76
CA VAL A 183 8.61 -4.54 5.53
C VAL A 183 8.05 -5.96 5.52
N ALA A 184 8.22 -6.70 6.63
CA ALA A 184 7.72 -8.07 6.75
C ALA A 184 6.20 -8.15 6.58
N LEU A 185 5.45 -7.21 7.19
CA LEU A 185 4.00 -7.14 7.08
C LEU A 185 3.55 -6.76 5.66
N ILE A 186 4.24 -5.85 4.97
CA ILE A 186 3.96 -5.53 3.57
C ILE A 186 4.03 -6.79 2.72
N PHE A 187 5.11 -7.56 2.81
CA PHE A 187 5.28 -8.76 1.99
C PHE A 187 4.27 -9.85 2.34
N PHE A 188 3.93 -10.00 3.62
CA PHE A 188 2.88 -10.93 4.03
C PHE A 188 1.51 -10.52 3.48
N TRP A 189 1.10 -9.26 3.61
CA TRP A 189 -0.17 -8.77 3.08
C TRP A 189 -0.23 -8.80 1.56
N ASN A 190 0.86 -8.45 0.88
CA ASN A 190 0.96 -8.50 -0.57
C ASN A 190 0.82 -9.94 -1.09
N SER A 191 1.42 -10.91 -0.39
CA SER A 191 1.21 -12.34 -0.67
C SER A 191 -0.25 -12.77 -0.54
N ARG A 192 -1.02 -12.20 0.40
CA ARG A 192 -2.47 -12.49 0.52
C ARG A 192 -3.27 -12.04 -0.71
N VAL A 193 -2.80 -11.03 -1.44
CA VAL A 193 -3.45 -10.55 -2.67
C VAL A 193 -3.20 -11.51 -3.84
N PHE A 194 -1.92 -11.82 -4.10
CA PHE A 194 -1.50 -12.51 -5.32
C PHE A 194 -1.50 -14.03 -5.20
N THR A 195 -1.47 -14.59 -4.00
CA THR A 195 -1.54 -16.05 -3.84
C THR A 195 -2.90 -16.57 -4.30
N THR A 196 -2.88 -17.48 -5.28
CA THR A 196 -4.08 -18.10 -5.85
C THR A 196 -4.58 -19.26 -4.99
N ARG A 197 -3.65 -20.02 -4.39
CA ARG A 197 -3.96 -21.16 -3.52
C ARG A 197 -4.48 -20.69 -2.16
N LYS A 198 -5.57 -21.31 -1.67
CA LYS A 198 -6.20 -20.94 -0.39
C LYS A 198 -5.42 -21.37 0.86
N LYS A 199 -4.45 -22.30 0.73
CA LYS A 199 -3.70 -22.80 1.89
C LYS A 199 -2.71 -21.72 2.39
N PRO A 200 -2.65 -21.45 3.71
CA PRO A 200 -1.83 -20.37 4.27
C PRO A 200 -0.33 -20.59 4.05
N ILE A 201 0.13 -21.83 3.92
CA ILE A 201 1.53 -22.14 3.65
C ILE A 201 2.05 -21.48 2.37
N PHE A 202 1.23 -21.38 1.31
CA PHE A 202 1.67 -20.71 0.07
C PHE A 202 1.79 -19.20 0.24
N ILE A 203 0.96 -18.60 1.11
CA ILE A 203 1.05 -17.18 1.45
C ILE A 203 2.37 -16.91 2.19
N LEU A 204 2.70 -17.76 3.17
CA LEU A 204 3.95 -17.66 3.92
C LEU A 204 5.17 -17.84 3.01
N LEU A 205 5.20 -18.88 2.16
CA LEU A 205 6.30 -19.13 1.23
C LEU A 205 6.51 -17.95 0.26
N ASN A 206 5.42 -17.38 -0.27
CA ASN A 206 5.51 -16.21 -1.14
C ASN A 206 5.97 -14.95 -0.39
N ALA A 207 5.65 -14.81 0.89
CA ALA A 207 6.16 -13.72 1.72
C ALA A 207 7.66 -13.88 1.98
N LEU A 208 8.11 -15.09 2.32
CA LEU A 208 9.52 -15.42 2.51
C LEU A 208 10.33 -15.22 1.22
N LEU A 209 9.77 -15.55 0.05
CA LEU A 209 10.40 -15.28 -1.24
C LEU A 209 10.64 -13.78 -1.45
N GLN A 210 9.63 -12.93 -1.18
CA GLN A 210 9.77 -11.48 -1.30
C GLN A 210 10.81 -10.93 -0.30
N ILE A 211 10.82 -11.43 0.94
CA ILE A 211 11.81 -11.06 1.95
C ILE A 211 13.22 -11.45 1.49
N ALA A 212 13.40 -12.64 0.94
CA ALA A 212 14.70 -13.10 0.43
C ALA A 212 15.20 -12.23 -0.73
N ILE A 213 14.32 -11.87 -1.66
CA ILE A 213 14.66 -10.96 -2.77
C ILE A 213 15.01 -9.57 -2.24
N PHE A 214 14.22 -9.02 -1.31
CA PHE A 214 14.49 -7.73 -0.68
C PHE A 214 15.85 -7.72 0.02
N ALA A 215 16.11 -8.71 0.88
CA ALA A 215 17.37 -8.84 1.60
C ALA A 215 18.56 -8.98 0.64
N GLY A 216 18.42 -9.76 -0.45
CA GLY A 216 19.45 -9.88 -1.48
C GLY A 216 19.76 -8.55 -2.17
N ILE A 217 18.73 -7.76 -2.53
CA ILE A 217 18.91 -6.43 -3.12
C ILE A 217 19.59 -5.48 -2.14
N VAL A 218 19.16 -5.45 -0.87
CA VAL A 218 19.75 -4.61 0.16
C VAL A 218 21.22 -4.98 0.39
N ALA A 219 21.55 -6.27 0.51
CA ALA A 219 22.92 -6.74 0.68
C ALA A 219 23.82 -6.34 -0.50
N LEU A 220 23.31 -6.43 -1.73
CA LEU A 220 24.06 -5.95 -2.91
C LEU A 220 24.33 -4.45 -2.84
N ILE A 221 23.34 -3.64 -2.46
CA ILE A 221 23.51 -2.18 -2.35
C ILE A 221 24.55 -1.84 -1.28
N VAL A 222 24.44 -2.42 -0.08
CA VAL A 222 25.36 -2.17 1.04
C VAL A 222 26.80 -2.55 0.68
N ASN A 223 27.01 -3.74 0.11
CA ASN A 223 28.35 -4.20 -0.28
C ASN A 223 28.99 -3.29 -1.34
N ASN A 224 28.19 -2.75 -2.28
CA ASN A 224 28.72 -1.81 -3.27
C ASN A 224 29.11 -0.47 -2.63
N ILE A 225 28.31 0.05 -1.70
CA ILE A 225 28.62 1.30 -0.99
C ILE A 225 29.92 1.17 -0.19
N GLU A 226 30.09 0.07 0.55
CA GLU A 226 31.33 -0.18 1.31
C GLU A 226 32.55 -0.25 0.38
N TYR A 227 32.43 -0.96 -0.75
CA TYR A 227 33.50 -1.05 -1.75
C TYR A 227 33.94 0.32 -2.29
N PHE A 228 33.00 1.23 -2.56
CA PHE A 228 33.30 2.60 -3.00
C PHE A 228 33.78 3.52 -1.87
N SER A 229 33.51 3.20 -0.60
CA SER A 229 34.01 3.98 0.53
C SER A 229 35.45 3.61 0.91
N THR A 230 35.92 2.42 0.53
CA THR A 230 37.26 1.91 0.86
C THR A 230 38.30 2.11 -0.25
N ASN A 231 37.89 2.51 -1.45
CA ASN A 231 38.75 2.81 -2.60
C ASN A 231 38.65 4.30 -2.97
#